data_AF-A0A959X344-F1
#
_entry.id   AF-A0A959X344-F1
#
_cell.length_a   1.000
_cell.length_b   1.000
_cell.length_c   1.000
_cell.angle_alpha   90.00
_cell.angle_beta   90.00
_cell.angle_gamma   90.00
#
_symmetry.space_group_name_H-M   'P 1'
#
loop_
_entity.id
_entity.type
_entity.pdbx_description
1 polymer ?
#
loop_
_entity_poly.entity_id
_entity_poly.type
_entity_poly.pdbx_seq_one_letter_code
_entity_poly.pdbx_strand_id
1 'polypeptide(L)'
;MTFLTSLRRHSVARPALLLLALLVVGLSYSVVSPQQSSAETSKTQQIEEGKALFDFTCSSCHGLNAEGTTQGPTLIGVGAAAVDFQMGTGRMPAARQEAQLPARKVNYTQEQIESVAAYVASLGPGPAIPEESQYSPEGLSEEEIARGGALFRANCSACHGIIGGGGAMPHGAFAPSLTETTPVHIYEAMRSGPQQMPTFSKAVMDDQSAREIIAYLREANDQPNHGGLTMGEAGPVSEGFWAFVIGIGGLAIVATWIAKKGARAR
;
A
#
# COMPACT_ATOMS: atom_id res chain seq x y z
N MET A 1 -51.00 54.63 17.98
CA MET A 1 -50.24 54.39 16.73
C MET A 1 -49.52 55.66 16.22
N THR A 2 -49.17 56.61 17.08
CA THR A 2 -48.62 57.93 16.69
C THR A 2 -47.12 58.09 16.96
N PHE A 3 -46.50 57.19 17.72
CA PHE A 3 -45.08 57.27 18.08
C PHE A 3 -44.15 56.84 16.92
N LEU A 4 -44.56 55.83 16.14
CA LEU A 4 -43.78 55.29 15.02
C LEU A 4 -43.66 56.27 13.84
N THR A 5 -44.57 57.23 13.72
CA THR A 5 -44.63 58.20 12.62
C THR A 5 -43.64 59.35 12.81
N SER A 6 -43.24 59.65 14.05
CA SER A 6 -42.27 60.70 14.40
C SER A 6 -40.83 60.32 14.03
N LEU A 7 -40.44 59.05 14.27
CA LEU A 7 -39.09 58.55 14.00
C LEU A 7 -38.73 58.51 12.49
N ARG A 8 -39.72 58.49 11.60
CA ARG A 8 -39.52 58.45 10.13
C ARG A 8 -38.93 59.74 9.54
N ARG A 9 -38.92 60.86 10.28
CA ARG A 9 -38.45 62.17 9.78
C ARG A 9 -36.98 62.50 10.11
N HIS A 10 -36.26 61.67 10.87
CA HIS A 10 -34.84 61.90 11.17
C HIS A 10 -33.92 61.36 10.07
N SER A 11 -32.95 62.17 9.62
CA SER A 11 -31.96 61.79 8.58
C SER A 11 -31.15 60.53 8.92
N VAL A 12 -31.03 60.21 10.21
CA VAL A 12 -30.28 59.08 10.76
C VAL A 12 -31.10 57.77 10.77
N ALA A 13 -32.42 57.83 10.57
CA ALA A 13 -33.29 56.65 10.64
C ALA A 13 -33.01 55.62 9.52
N ARG A 14 -32.62 56.08 8.32
CA ARG A 14 -32.30 55.22 7.18
C ARG A 14 -31.01 54.40 7.36
N PRO A 15 -29.85 55.01 7.72
CA PRO A 15 -28.64 54.22 7.98
C PRO A 15 -28.76 53.32 9.21
N ALA A 16 -29.49 53.74 10.25
CA ALA A 16 -29.73 52.91 11.43
C ALA A 16 -30.56 51.66 11.10
N LEU A 17 -31.60 51.78 10.26
CA LEU A 17 -32.39 50.64 9.80
C LEU A 17 -31.59 49.67 8.93
N LEU A 18 -30.68 50.17 8.08
CA LEU A 18 -29.80 49.34 7.27
C LEU A 18 -28.79 48.57 8.14
N LEU A 19 -28.18 49.23 9.13
CA LEU A 19 -27.30 48.56 10.10
C LEU A 19 -28.03 47.50 10.91
N LEU A 20 -29.26 47.81 11.36
CA LEU A 20 -30.09 46.84 12.07
C LEU A 20 -30.44 45.64 11.17
N ALA A 21 -30.79 45.88 9.90
CA ALA A 21 -31.07 44.80 8.95
C ALA A 21 -29.83 43.93 8.67
N LEU A 22 -28.66 44.54 8.50
CA LEU A 22 -27.39 43.82 8.33
C LEU A 22 -27.02 42.99 9.58
N LEU A 23 -27.24 43.54 10.78
CA LEU A 23 -27.05 42.82 12.04
C LEU A 23 -28.01 41.65 12.17
N VAL A 24 -29.30 41.85 11.87
CA VAL A 24 -30.31 40.78 11.92
C VAL A 24 -30.00 39.69 10.91
N VAL A 25 -29.61 40.05 9.68
CA VAL A 25 -29.21 39.08 8.66
C VAL A 25 -27.94 38.33 9.08
N GLY A 26 -26.92 39.03 9.58
CA GLY A 26 -25.67 38.41 10.06
C GLY A 26 -25.89 37.47 11.26
N LEU A 27 -26.73 37.85 12.22
CA LEU A 27 -27.12 37.03 13.36
C LEU A 27 -27.97 35.83 12.93
N SER A 28 -28.91 36.03 12.01
CA SER A 28 -29.71 34.92 11.49
C SER A 28 -28.86 33.90 10.71
N TYR A 29 -27.79 34.36 10.05
CA TYR A 29 -26.87 33.48 9.33
C TYR A 29 -26.01 32.64 10.28
N SER A 30 -25.66 33.15 11.47
CA SER A 30 -24.91 32.39 12.48
C SER A 30 -25.74 31.33 13.20
N VAL A 31 -27.07 31.48 13.22
CA VAL A 31 -27.99 30.46 13.76
C VAL A 31 -28.29 29.36 12.74
N VAL A 32 -28.21 29.67 11.44
CA VAL A 32 -28.50 28.74 10.33
C VAL A 32 -27.22 28.12 9.74
N SER A 33 -26.04 28.65 10.05
CA SER A 33 -24.78 28.10 9.55
C SER A 33 -24.61 26.65 10.00
N PRO A 34 -24.30 25.71 9.08
CA PRO A 34 -24.07 24.32 9.45
C PRO A 34 -22.91 24.26 10.44
N GLN A 35 -23.19 23.74 11.63
CA GLN A 35 -22.18 23.48 12.63
C GLN A 35 -21.28 22.36 12.08
N GLN A 36 -19.98 22.64 11.95
CA GLN A 36 -19.02 21.62 11.48
C GLN A 36 -19.14 20.39 12.37
N SER A 37 -19.37 19.24 11.75
CA SER A 37 -19.46 17.97 12.47
C SER A 37 -18.08 17.62 13.03
N SER A 38 -18.04 16.93 14.17
CA SER A 38 -16.79 16.47 14.78
C SER A 38 -15.93 15.62 13.83
N ALA A 39 -16.54 14.94 12.85
CA ALA A 39 -15.84 14.15 11.84
C ALA A 39 -15.07 15.02 10.82
N GLU A 40 -15.65 16.15 10.39
CA GLU A 40 -14.97 17.10 9.49
C GLU A 40 -13.77 17.78 10.17
N THR A 41 -13.92 18.13 11.46
CA THR A 41 -12.82 18.67 12.27
C THR A 41 -11.69 17.66 12.44
N SER A 42 -12.02 16.40 12.74
CA SER A 42 -11.03 15.32 12.89
C SER A 42 -10.26 15.06 11.58
N LYS A 43 -10.94 15.06 10.44
CA LYS A 43 -10.29 14.88 9.13
C LYS A 43 -9.38 16.05 8.76
N THR A 44 -9.81 17.28 9.04
CA THR A 44 -9.00 18.48 8.79
C THR A 44 -7.73 18.45 9.64
N GLN A 45 -7.86 18.11 10.93
CA GLN A 45 -6.73 17.95 11.83
C GLN A 45 -5.75 16.87 11.34
N GLN A 46 -6.26 15.71 10.89
CA GLN A 46 -5.43 14.62 10.37
C GLN A 46 -4.61 15.05 9.14
N ILE A 47 -5.21 15.84 8.23
CA ILE A 47 -4.52 16.40 7.06
C ILE A 47 -3.44 17.40 7.50
N GLU A 48 -3.72 18.26 8.47
CA GLU A 48 -2.73 19.21 9.00
C GLU A 48 -1.53 18.51 9.66
N GLU A 49 -1.78 17.47 10.46
CA GLU A 49 -0.75 16.63 11.07
C GLU A 49 0.08 15.90 10.00
N GLY A 50 -0.58 15.35 8.98
CA GLY A 50 0.05 14.72 7.83
C GLY A 50 0.94 15.67 7.05
N LYS A 51 0.45 16.90 6.82
CA LYS A 51 1.22 17.95 6.16
C LYS A 51 2.45 18.32 6.95
N ALA A 52 2.35 18.49 8.27
CA ALA A 52 3.50 18.81 9.11
C ALA A 52 4.60 17.73 9.03
N LEU A 53 4.20 16.45 9.03
CA LEU A 53 5.14 15.34 8.88
C LEU A 53 5.76 15.30 7.47
N PHE A 54 4.95 15.54 6.45
CA PHE A 54 5.37 15.62 5.06
C PHE A 54 6.38 16.75 4.83
N ASP A 55 6.12 17.94 5.39
CA ASP A 55 6.99 19.11 5.27
C ASP A 55 8.37 18.82 5.87
N PHE A 56 8.44 18.11 6.99
CA PHE A 56 9.70 17.76 7.66
C PHE A 56 10.49 16.68 6.93
N THR A 57 9.81 15.67 6.37
CA THR A 57 10.49 14.44 5.91
C THR A 57 10.51 14.25 4.40
N CYS A 58 9.44 14.61 3.71
CA CYS A 58 9.19 14.22 2.33
C CYS A 58 9.43 15.36 1.34
N SER A 59 9.23 16.61 1.78
CA SER A 59 9.22 17.80 0.92
C SER A 59 10.55 18.07 0.21
N SER A 60 11.68 17.65 0.79
CA SER A 60 13.01 17.81 0.19
C SER A 60 13.16 17.05 -1.13
N CYS A 61 12.44 15.93 -1.30
CA CYS A 61 12.44 15.14 -2.53
C CYS A 61 11.16 15.37 -3.35
N HIS A 62 10.01 15.50 -2.70
CA HIS A 62 8.71 15.55 -3.37
C HIS A 62 8.14 16.96 -3.55
N GLY A 63 8.84 18.02 -3.11
CA GLY A 63 8.37 19.40 -3.18
C GLY A 63 7.49 19.77 -1.98
N LEU A 64 7.33 21.07 -1.70
CA LEU A 64 6.57 21.56 -0.53
C LEU A 64 5.06 21.26 -0.62
N ASN A 65 4.56 21.05 -1.84
CA ASN A 65 3.16 20.76 -2.14
C ASN A 65 3.02 19.39 -2.85
N ALA A 66 4.01 18.51 -2.70
CA ALA A 66 4.07 17.20 -3.35
C ALA A 66 4.07 17.24 -4.90
N GLU A 67 4.42 18.38 -5.50
CA GLU A 67 4.49 18.63 -6.92
C GLU A 67 5.62 17.85 -7.64
N GLY A 68 6.52 17.25 -6.86
CA GLY A 68 7.70 16.55 -7.35
C GLY A 68 8.88 17.48 -7.60
N THR A 69 10.07 16.91 -7.62
CA THR A 69 11.32 17.61 -7.97
C THR A 69 12.19 16.70 -8.85
N THR A 70 13.43 17.10 -9.13
CA THR A 70 14.41 16.19 -9.75
C THR A 70 14.80 15.03 -8.83
N GLN A 71 14.59 15.16 -7.51
CA GLN A 71 14.99 14.16 -6.51
C GLN A 71 13.92 13.09 -6.27
N GLY A 72 12.64 13.41 -6.50
CA GLY A 72 11.51 12.51 -6.30
C GLY A 72 10.31 12.89 -7.17
N PRO A 73 9.49 11.90 -7.59
CA PRO A 73 8.34 12.16 -8.43
C PRO A 73 7.27 12.98 -7.71
N THR A 74 6.29 13.49 -8.47
CA THR A 74 5.07 14.04 -7.86
C THR A 74 4.31 12.96 -7.09
N LEU A 75 3.69 13.34 -5.98
CA LEU A 75 2.74 12.49 -5.25
C LEU A 75 1.29 12.94 -5.47
N ILE A 76 1.04 13.97 -6.27
CA ILE A 76 -0.31 14.40 -6.59
C ILE A 76 -0.99 13.30 -7.42
N GLY A 77 -2.10 12.77 -6.91
CA GLY A 77 -2.90 11.74 -7.58
C GLY A 77 -2.39 10.30 -7.43
N VAL A 78 -1.32 10.05 -6.66
CA VAL A 78 -0.87 8.67 -6.39
C VAL A 78 -1.83 7.91 -5.47
N GLY A 79 -2.60 8.64 -4.65
CA GLY A 79 -3.60 8.11 -3.72
C GLY A 79 -3.05 7.73 -2.34
N ALA A 80 -3.97 7.58 -1.38
CA ALA A 80 -3.66 7.22 0.00
C ALA A 80 -3.08 5.80 0.13
N ALA A 81 -3.60 4.83 -0.64
CA ALA A 81 -3.11 3.45 -0.63
C ALA A 81 -1.65 3.33 -1.10
N ALA A 82 -1.20 4.19 -2.01
CA ALA A 82 0.20 4.20 -2.42
C ALA A 82 1.11 4.70 -1.29
N VAL A 83 0.64 5.66 -0.48
CA VAL A 83 1.38 6.16 0.68
C VAL A 83 1.44 5.09 1.77
N ASP A 84 0.30 4.47 2.09
CA ASP A 84 0.21 3.38 3.07
C ASP A 84 1.14 2.23 2.69
N PHE A 85 1.06 1.75 1.44
CA PHE A 85 1.98 0.72 0.95
C PHE A 85 3.46 1.12 1.06
N GLN A 86 3.84 2.32 0.60
CA GLN A 86 5.26 2.69 0.55
C GLN A 86 5.83 2.94 1.95
N MET A 87 5.07 3.57 2.85
CA MET A 87 5.52 3.85 4.22
C MET A 87 5.35 2.63 5.15
N GLY A 88 4.23 1.92 5.05
CA GLY A 88 3.91 0.70 5.80
C GLY A 88 4.80 -0.49 5.46
N THR A 89 5.43 -0.49 4.28
CA THR A 89 6.49 -1.46 3.94
C THR A 89 7.92 -0.91 4.15
N GLY A 90 8.05 0.33 4.64
CA GLY A 90 9.34 0.99 4.92
C GLY A 90 10.17 1.33 3.68
N ARG A 91 9.58 1.26 2.48
CA ARG A 91 10.26 1.66 1.23
C ARG A 91 10.46 3.16 1.16
N MET A 92 9.47 3.90 1.64
CA MET A 92 9.52 5.34 1.84
C MET A 92 9.46 5.69 3.33
N PRO A 93 10.15 6.76 3.76
CA PRO A 93 11.12 7.56 3.00
C PRO A 93 12.37 6.76 2.61
N ALA A 94 12.83 6.95 1.38
CA ALA A 94 14.01 6.27 0.87
C ALA A 94 15.29 6.82 1.53
N ALA A 95 16.18 5.95 2.00
CA ALA A 95 17.47 6.36 2.56
C ALA A 95 18.43 6.95 1.50
N ARG A 96 18.32 6.49 0.26
CA ARG A 96 19.08 6.97 -0.90
C ARG A 96 18.36 6.56 -2.19
N GLN A 97 18.70 7.22 -3.29
CA GLN A 97 18.20 6.88 -4.62
C GLN A 97 18.82 5.55 -5.08
N GLU A 98 17.96 4.59 -5.39
CA GLU A 98 18.33 3.25 -5.86
C GLU A 98 17.43 2.91 -7.06
N ALA A 99 17.88 1.98 -7.92
CA ALA A 99 17.08 1.51 -9.05
C ALA A 99 15.75 0.87 -8.61
N GLN A 100 15.72 0.32 -7.39
CA GLN A 100 14.56 -0.28 -6.75
C GLN A 100 14.72 -0.13 -5.24
N LEU A 101 13.63 0.25 -4.56
CA LEU A 101 13.62 0.42 -3.11
C LEU A 101 13.17 -0.89 -2.43
N PRO A 102 14.05 -1.57 -1.69
CA PRO A 102 13.66 -2.74 -0.92
C PRO A 102 12.77 -2.35 0.27
N ALA A 103 11.98 -3.30 0.76
CA ALA A 103 11.31 -3.14 2.05
C ALA A 103 12.35 -2.97 3.16
N ARG A 104 12.04 -2.13 4.15
CA ARG A 104 12.93 -1.84 5.29
C ARG A 104 12.10 -1.78 6.57
N LYS A 105 12.79 -1.59 7.70
CA LYS A 105 12.13 -1.30 8.97
C LYS A 105 11.27 -0.04 8.84
N VAL A 106 10.00 -0.18 9.21
CA VAL A 106 9.05 0.93 9.30
C VAL A 106 9.44 1.82 10.48
N ASN A 107 9.55 3.13 10.22
CA ASN A 107 9.95 4.13 11.22
C ASN A 107 8.78 5.00 11.71
N TYR A 108 7.57 4.75 11.21
CA TYR A 108 6.36 5.52 11.50
C TYR A 108 5.30 4.62 12.13
N THR A 109 4.43 5.20 12.95
CA THR A 109 3.23 4.49 13.41
C THR A 109 2.18 4.48 12.31
N GLN A 110 1.19 3.59 12.42
CA GLN A 110 0.11 3.52 11.44
C GLN A 110 -0.67 4.83 11.36
N GLU A 111 -0.92 5.50 12.50
CA GLU A 111 -1.61 6.78 12.54
C GLU A 111 -0.83 7.89 11.81
N GLN A 112 0.51 7.89 11.91
CA GLN A 112 1.35 8.83 11.18
C GLN A 112 1.30 8.59 9.67
N ILE A 113 1.29 7.32 9.26
CA ILE A 113 1.17 6.92 7.85
C ILE A 113 -0.18 7.37 7.31
N GLU A 114 -1.27 7.09 8.03
CA GLU A 114 -2.62 7.51 7.66
C GLU A 114 -2.76 9.03 7.57
N SER A 115 -2.13 9.78 8.48
CA SER A 115 -2.12 11.25 8.40
C SER A 115 -1.42 11.75 7.13
N VAL A 116 -0.24 11.20 6.79
CA VAL A 116 0.45 11.58 5.54
C VAL A 116 -0.34 11.14 4.32
N ALA A 117 -0.98 9.96 4.35
CA ALA A 117 -1.83 9.45 3.29
C ALA A 117 -3.07 10.35 3.08
N ALA A 118 -3.69 10.84 4.16
CA ALA A 118 -4.79 11.78 4.12
C ALA A 118 -4.37 13.12 3.52
N TYR A 119 -3.19 13.64 3.89
CA TYR A 119 -2.64 14.84 3.27
C TYR A 119 -2.42 14.66 1.77
N VAL A 120 -1.75 13.59 1.33
CA VAL A 120 -1.51 13.33 -0.10
C VAL A 120 -2.81 13.14 -0.87
N ALA A 121 -3.80 12.45 -0.30
CA ALA A 121 -5.13 12.29 -0.89
C ALA A 121 -5.92 13.60 -0.99
N SER A 122 -5.62 14.60 -0.17
CA SER A 122 -6.23 15.93 -0.27
C SER A 122 -5.73 16.71 -1.50
N LEU A 123 -4.57 16.36 -2.05
CA LEU A 123 -3.95 17.07 -3.18
C LEU A 123 -4.48 16.63 -4.55
N GLY A 124 -5.11 15.45 -4.65
CA GLY A 124 -5.68 14.95 -5.89
C GLY A 124 -6.34 13.57 -5.77
N PRO A 125 -7.17 13.18 -6.75
CA PRO A 125 -7.85 11.89 -6.73
C PRO A 125 -6.86 10.74 -6.92
N GLY A 126 -7.01 9.67 -6.15
CA GLY A 126 -6.23 8.44 -6.28
C GLY A 126 -6.84 7.31 -5.47
N PRO A 127 -6.27 6.09 -5.51
CA PRO A 127 -6.74 4.97 -4.73
C PRO A 127 -6.75 5.27 -3.22
N ALA A 128 -7.88 5.07 -2.57
CA ALA A 128 -8.00 5.15 -1.12
C ALA A 128 -7.41 3.90 -0.46
N ILE A 129 -6.98 4.03 0.80
CA ILE A 129 -6.64 2.88 1.65
C ILE A 129 -7.86 1.94 1.66
N PRO A 130 -7.68 0.64 1.38
CA PRO A 130 -8.81 -0.28 1.24
C PRO A 130 -9.43 -0.61 2.60
N GLU A 131 -10.74 -0.83 2.58
CA GLU A 131 -11.46 -1.41 3.71
C GLU A 131 -11.14 -2.91 3.82
N GLU A 132 -11.18 -3.46 5.03
CA GLU A 132 -10.86 -4.87 5.31
C GLU A 132 -11.64 -5.86 4.43
N SER A 133 -12.91 -5.55 4.16
CA SER A 133 -13.77 -6.36 3.27
C SER A 133 -13.22 -6.55 1.85
N GLN A 134 -12.33 -5.68 1.39
CA GLN A 134 -11.78 -5.68 0.03
C GLN A 134 -10.51 -6.52 -0.11
N TYR A 135 -9.84 -6.87 0.99
CA TYR A 135 -8.58 -7.63 0.96
C TYR A 135 -8.57 -8.85 1.90
N SER A 136 -9.50 -8.94 2.85
CA SER A 136 -9.59 -10.06 3.77
C SER A 136 -9.75 -11.39 2.98
N PRO A 137 -8.89 -12.39 3.27
CA PRO A 137 -9.01 -13.72 2.70
C PRO A 137 -10.03 -14.59 3.45
N GLU A 138 -10.74 -14.07 4.46
CA GLU A 138 -11.73 -14.85 5.20
C GLU A 138 -13.02 -15.08 4.40
N GLY A 139 -13.65 -16.23 4.61
CA GLY A 139 -14.97 -16.54 4.07
C GLY A 139 -15.01 -16.90 2.59
N LEU A 140 -13.86 -17.16 1.96
CA LEU A 140 -13.79 -17.69 0.59
C LEU A 140 -13.87 -19.23 0.58
N SER A 141 -14.59 -19.76 -0.41
CA SER A 141 -14.66 -21.19 -0.72
C SER A 141 -13.37 -21.71 -1.36
N GLU A 142 -13.14 -23.02 -1.32
CA GLU A 142 -12.01 -23.66 -2.00
C GLU A 142 -11.99 -23.36 -3.52
N GLU A 143 -13.17 -23.25 -4.13
CA GLU A 143 -13.35 -22.92 -5.54
C GLU A 143 -12.88 -21.49 -5.86
N GLU A 144 -13.20 -20.54 -4.98
CA GLU A 144 -12.73 -19.16 -5.06
C GLU A 144 -11.21 -19.07 -4.87
N ILE A 145 -10.65 -19.80 -3.91
CA ILE A 145 -9.20 -19.87 -3.69
C ILE A 145 -8.50 -20.47 -4.93
N ALA A 146 -9.06 -21.54 -5.51
CA ALA A 146 -8.52 -22.15 -6.72
C ALA A 146 -8.56 -21.19 -7.92
N ARG A 147 -9.63 -20.39 -8.05
CA ARG A 147 -9.73 -19.31 -9.04
C ARG A 147 -8.67 -18.23 -8.78
N GLY A 148 -8.45 -17.84 -7.54
CA GLY A 148 -7.36 -16.95 -7.12
C GLY A 148 -5.99 -17.44 -7.56
N GLY A 149 -5.72 -18.73 -7.39
CA GLY A 149 -4.49 -19.35 -7.89
C GLY A 149 -4.35 -19.31 -9.41
N ALA A 150 -5.44 -19.49 -10.16
CA ALA A 150 -5.43 -19.35 -11.61
C ALA A 150 -5.13 -17.90 -12.03
N LEU A 151 -5.75 -16.92 -11.36
CA LEU A 151 -5.51 -15.50 -11.60
C LEU A 151 -4.06 -15.12 -11.28
N PHE A 152 -3.52 -15.55 -10.15
CA PHE A 152 -2.14 -15.27 -9.76
C PHE A 152 -1.14 -15.86 -10.76
N ARG A 153 -1.33 -17.11 -11.20
CA ARG A 153 -0.47 -17.73 -12.22
C ARG A 153 -0.57 -17.06 -13.58
N ALA A 154 -1.73 -16.52 -13.94
CA ALA A 154 -1.91 -15.82 -15.21
C ALA A 154 -1.28 -14.41 -15.21
N ASN A 155 -1.23 -13.74 -14.06
CA ASN A 155 -0.92 -12.30 -13.99
C ASN A 155 0.34 -11.94 -13.19
N CYS A 156 0.75 -12.77 -12.23
CA CYS A 156 1.74 -12.40 -11.21
C CYS A 156 2.96 -13.34 -11.19
N SER A 157 2.76 -14.64 -11.48
CA SER A 157 3.81 -15.65 -11.28
C SER A 157 5.00 -15.51 -12.21
N ALA A 158 4.86 -14.79 -13.33
CA ALA A 158 5.97 -14.47 -14.21
C ALA A 158 7.09 -13.69 -13.50
N CYS A 159 6.73 -12.89 -12.49
CA CYS A 159 7.68 -12.11 -11.70
C CYS A 159 7.85 -12.68 -10.28
N HIS A 160 6.76 -13.01 -9.60
CA HIS A 160 6.78 -13.40 -8.18
C HIS A 160 6.93 -14.92 -7.94
N GLY A 161 7.11 -15.72 -8.99
CA GLY A 161 7.09 -17.19 -8.87
C GLY A 161 5.69 -17.73 -8.63
N ILE A 162 5.51 -19.06 -8.64
CA ILE A 162 4.18 -19.69 -8.65
C ILE A 162 3.45 -19.55 -7.30
N ILE A 163 4.20 -19.51 -6.19
CA ILE A 163 3.66 -19.37 -4.82
C ILE A 163 4.02 -18.01 -4.18
N GLY A 164 4.56 -17.07 -4.96
CA GLY A 164 4.91 -15.75 -4.43
C GLY A 164 6.30 -15.65 -3.79
N GLY A 165 7.20 -16.61 -4.00
CA GLY A 165 8.58 -16.58 -3.46
C GLY A 165 9.50 -15.48 -4.03
N GLY A 166 9.05 -14.73 -5.04
CA GLY A 166 9.82 -13.67 -5.69
C GLY A 166 10.63 -14.15 -6.90
N GLY A 167 11.40 -13.24 -7.51
CA GLY A 167 12.15 -13.54 -8.73
C GLY A 167 13.11 -12.43 -9.15
N ALA A 168 14.12 -12.78 -9.93
CA ALA A 168 15.05 -11.79 -10.50
C ALA A 168 14.43 -11.06 -11.70
N MET A 169 14.65 -9.75 -11.79
CA MET A 169 14.17 -8.90 -12.88
C MET A 169 15.36 -8.26 -13.64
N PRO A 170 15.14 -7.76 -14.87
CA PRO A 170 16.20 -7.10 -15.62
C PRO A 170 16.84 -5.92 -14.86
N HIS A 171 18.07 -5.57 -15.24
CA HIS A 171 18.80 -4.41 -14.71
C HIS A 171 19.05 -4.44 -13.18
N GLY A 172 19.12 -5.63 -12.59
CA GLY A 172 19.40 -5.80 -11.16
C GLY A 172 18.20 -5.53 -10.25
N ALA A 173 17.01 -5.39 -10.83
CA ALA A 173 15.76 -5.38 -10.08
C ALA A 173 15.36 -6.81 -9.67
N PHE A 174 14.36 -6.92 -8.81
CA PHE A 174 13.77 -8.16 -8.33
C PHE A 174 12.30 -7.95 -7.97
N ALA A 175 11.50 -8.98 -8.15
CA ALA A 175 10.20 -9.10 -7.54
C ALA A 175 10.40 -9.63 -6.11
N PRO A 176 9.94 -8.91 -5.06
CA PRO A 176 10.08 -9.37 -3.69
C PRO A 176 9.22 -10.62 -3.43
N SER A 177 9.61 -11.39 -2.41
CA SER A 177 8.74 -12.42 -1.85
C SER A 177 7.47 -11.79 -1.27
N LEU A 178 6.34 -12.46 -1.46
CA LEU A 178 5.03 -12.11 -0.94
C LEU A 178 4.67 -12.87 0.34
N THR A 179 5.50 -13.82 0.76
CA THR A 179 5.24 -14.75 1.88
C THR A 179 5.01 -14.04 3.22
N GLU A 180 5.75 -12.97 3.49
CA GLU A 180 5.67 -12.20 4.74
C GLU A 180 4.90 -10.88 4.57
N THR A 181 4.24 -10.67 3.43
CA THR A 181 3.51 -9.43 3.13
C THR A 181 2.08 -9.51 3.65
N THR A 182 1.61 -8.46 4.32
CA THR A 182 0.24 -8.41 4.84
C THR A 182 -0.79 -8.34 3.69
N PRO A 183 -2.01 -8.87 3.88
CA PRO A 183 -3.09 -8.80 2.89
C PRO A 183 -3.37 -7.40 2.34
N VAL A 184 -3.41 -6.39 3.22
CA VAL A 184 -3.61 -4.99 2.85
C VAL A 184 -2.53 -4.52 1.88
N HIS A 185 -1.25 -4.76 2.17
CA HIS A 185 -0.16 -4.34 1.31
C HIS A 185 -0.10 -5.12 -0.02
N ILE A 186 -0.54 -6.39 -0.06
CA ILE A 186 -0.68 -7.13 -1.32
C ILE A 186 -1.76 -6.46 -2.20
N TYR A 187 -2.91 -6.13 -1.59
CA TYR A 187 -3.98 -5.43 -2.29
C TYR A 187 -3.51 -4.07 -2.82
N GLU A 188 -2.87 -3.26 -1.98
CA GLU A 188 -2.38 -1.94 -2.37
C GLU A 188 -1.27 -1.99 -3.40
N ALA A 189 -0.38 -2.99 -3.37
CA ALA A 189 0.60 -3.22 -4.41
C ALA A 189 -0.08 -3.46 -5.78
N MET A 190 -1.14 -4.27 -5.82
CA MET A 190 -1.91 -4.47 -7.05
C MET A 190 -2.54 -3.17 -7.55
N ARG A 191 -3.06 -2.32 -6.65
CA ARG A 191 -3.72 -1.05 -7.04
C ARG A 191 -2.74 0.04 -7.45
N SER A 192 -1.61 0.14 -6.76
CA SER A 192 -0.64 1.23 -6.92
C SER A 192 0.47 0.92 -7.93
N GLY A 193 0.75 -0.35 -8.23
CA GLY A 193 1.81 -0.75 -9.16
C GLY A 193 3.18 -0.23 -8.73
N PRO A 194 3.73 -0.68 -7.60
CA PRO A 194 4.97 -0.13 -7.07
C PRO A 194 6.16 -0.46 -7.98
N GLN A 195 6.96 0.55 -8.28
CA GLN A 195 8.22 0.44 -9.03
C GLN A 195 8.01 -0.13 -10.44
N GLN A 196 8.51 -1.35 -10.74
CA GLN A 196 8.33 -1.99 -12.05
C GLN A 196 7.05 -2.82 -12.14
N MET A 197 6.30 -2.95 -11.05
CA MET A 197 5.04 -3.70 -11.05
C MET A 197 3.95 -2.89 -11.79
N PRO A 198 3.23 -3.47 -12.76
CA PRO A 198 2.13 -2.76 -13.42
C PRO A 198 0.97 -2.51 -12.45
N THR A 199 0.16 -1.50 -12.75
CA THR A 199 -1.07 -1.22 -12.01
C THR A 199 -2.21 -2.13 -12.48
N PHE A 200 -2.94 -2.73 -11.53
CA PHE A 200 -4.11 -3.55 -11.78
C PHE A 200 -5.36 -2.79 -11.32
N SER A 201 -6.02 -2.12 -12.27
CA SER A 201 -7.24 -1.36 -12.00
C SER A 201 -8.39 -2.30 -11.59
N LYS A 202 -9.42 -1.74 -10.92
CA LYS A 202 -10.63 -2.50 -10.55
C LYS A 202 -11.40 -3.08 -11.74
N ALA A 203 -11.16 -2.55 -12.95
CA ALA A 203 -11.78 -3.07 -14.17
C ALA A 203 -11.09 -4.35 -14.68
N VAL A 204 -9.80 -4.54 -14.37
CA VAL A 204 -9.02 -5.72 -14.78
C VAL A 204 -8.97 -6.76 -13.66
N MET A 205 -8.85 -6.29 -12.42
CA MET A 205 -8.79 -7.12 -11.22
C MET A 205 -9.78 -6.52 -10.22
N ASP A 206 -10.99 -7.03 -10.12
CA ASP A 206 -11.94 -6.49 -9.13
C ASP A 206 -11.53 -6.86 -7.70
N ASP A 207 -12.27 -6.36 -6.70
CA ASP A 207 -11.90 -6.56 -5.29
C ASP A 207 -12.07 -8.03 -4.88
N GLN A 208 -13.02 -8.76 -5.49
CA GLN A 208 -13.20 -10.19 -5.28
C GLN A 208 -11.99 -10.99 -5.82
N SER A 209 -11.56 -10.71 -7.04
CA SER A 209 -10.38 -11.34 -7.65
C SER A 209 -9.11 -11.07 -6.84
N ALA A 210 -8.98 -9.85 -6.31
CA ALA A 210 -7.88 -9.49 -5.40
C ALA A 210 -7.89 -10.33 -4.11
N ARG A 211 -9.05 -10.47 -3.45
CA ARG A 211 -9.22 -11.34 -2.27
C ARG A 211 -8.88 -12.78 -2.55
N GLU A 212 -9.31 -13.30 -3.70
CA GLU A 212 -9.03 -14.67 -4.12
C GLU A 212 -7.52 -14.91 -4.31
N ILE A 213 -6.81 -13.97 -4.92
CA ILE A 213 -5.35 -14.02 -5.06
C ILE A 213 -4.68 -14.00 -3.69
N ILE A 214 -5.12 -13.13 -2.78
CA ILE A 214 -4.58 -13.02 -1.43
C ILE A 214 -4.83 -14.32 -0.65
N ALA A 215 -6.03 -14.89 -0.75
CA ALA A 215 -6.37 -16.15 -0.12
C ALA A 215 -5.55 -17.32 -0.68
N TYR A 216 -5.33 -17.36 -1.99
CA TYR A 216 -4.42 -18.31 -2.62
C TYR A 216 -2.99 -18.20 -2.07
N LEU A 217 -2.45 -16.99 -1.97
CA LEU A 217 -1.11 -16.77 -1.43
C LEU A 217 -1.02 -17.21 0.04
N ARG A 218 -2.02 -16.90 0.84
CA ARG A 218 -2.08 -17.35 2.25
C ARG A 218 -2.10 -18.87 2.35
N GLU A 219 -3.00 -19.51 1.62
CA GLU A 219 -3.12 -20.97 1.58
C GLU A 219 -1.83 -21.64 1.08
N ALA A 220 -1.22 -21.12 0.02
CA ALA A 220 0.03 -21.65 -0.54
C ALA A 220 1.21 -21.54 0.45
N ASN A 221 1.24 -20.51 1.29
CA ASN A 221 2.30 -20.30 2.29
C ASN A 221 2.04 -21.05 3.61
N ASP A 222 0.78 -21.28 3.96
CA ASP A 222 0.37 -22.01 5.18
C ASP A 222 0.44 -23.53 4.99
N GLN A 223 0.42 -24.02 3.74
CA GLN A 223 0.49 -25.46 3.46
C GLN A 223 1.83 -26.08 3.89
N PRO A 224 1.80 -27.18 4.66
CA PRO A 224 3.01 -27.87 5.04
C PRO A 224 3.66 -28.55 3.83
N ASN A 225 4.99 -28.63 3.87
CA ASN A 225 5.78 -29.19 2.77
C ASN A 225 5.61 -30.70 2.68
N HIS A 226 4.71 -31.15 1.80
CA HIS A 226 4.33 -32.56 1.65
C HIS A 226 5.38 -33.45 0.96
N GLY A 227 6.58 -32.94 0.66
CA GLY A 227 7.64 -33.65 -0.07
C GLY A 227 9.04 -33.62 0.56
N GLY A 228 9.19 -33.07 1.78
CA GLY A 228 10.49 -32.89 2.43
C GLY A 228 10.92 -31.43 2.51
N LEU A 229 12.23 -31.15 2.41
CA LEU A 229 12.77 -29.80 2.53
C LEU A 229 12.45 -28.96 1.27
N THR A 230 12.03 -27.70 1.44
CA THR A 230 11.65 -26.79 0.34
C THR A 230 12.82 -26.26 -0.48
N MET A 231 14.05 -26.45 0.01
CA MET A 231 15.28 -26.03 -0.67
C MET A 231 15.23 -24.59 -1.22
N GLY A 232 14.52 -23.68 -0.54
CA GLY A 232 14.42 -22.27 -0.95
C GLY A 232 13.46 -21.97 -2.11
N GLU A 233 12.52 -22.87 -2.42
CA GLU A 233 11.33 -22.63 -3.29
C GLU A 233 11.61 -22.17 -4.74
N ALA A 234 12.89 -22.09 -5.14
CA ALA A 234 13.34 -21.83 -6.50
C ALA A 234 13.18 -23.05 -7.44
N GLY A 235 12.50 -24.10 -6.98
CA GLY A 235 12.19 -25.32 -7.71
C GLY A 235 13.44 -26.05 -8.25
N PRO A 236 13.49 -26.40 -9.54
CA PRO A 236 14.48 -27.36 -10.07
C PRO A 236 15.93 -26.89 -9.96
N VAL A 237 16.17 -25.58 -9.80
CA VAL A 237 17.53 -25.03 -9.67
C VAL A 237 18.13 -25.40 -8.31
N SER A 238 17.42 -25.12 -7.22
CA SER A 238 17.92 -25.44 -5.89
C SER A 238 17.85 -26.94 -5.61
N GLU A 239 16.82 -27.62 -6.08
CA GLU A 239 16.74 -29.08 -6.05
C GLU A 239 17.92 -29.72 -6.81
N GLY A 240 18.24 -29.22 -8.00
CA GLY A 240 19.37 -29.70 -8.80
C GLY A 240 20.72 -29.49 -8.13
N PHE A 241 20.92 -28.33 -7.49
CA PHE A 241 22.13 -28.06 -6.70
C PHE A 241 22.29 -29.11 -5.58
N TRP A 242 21.24 -29.36 -4.80
CA TRP A 242 21.32 -30.33 -3.71
C TRP A 242 21.38 -31.77 -4.18
N ALA A 243 20.71 -32.12 -5.27
CA ALA A 243 20.85 -33.41 -5.92
C ALA A 243 22.29 -33.66 -6.38
N PHE A 244 22.99 -32.63 -6.85
CA PHE A 244 24.39 -32.73 -7.22
C PHE A 244 25.31 -32.83 -6.01
N VAL A 245 25.16 -31.93 -5.04
CA VAL A 245 26.05 -31.86 -3.85
C VAL A 245 25.87 -33.06 -2.94
N ILE A 246 24.63 -33.38 -2.55
CA ILE A 246 24.33 -34.48 -1.63
C ILE A 246 24.17 -35.79 -2.37
N GLY A 247 23.39 -35.82 -3.45
CA GLY A 247 23.12 -37.03 -4.21
C GLY A 247 24.37 -37.55 -4.91
N ILE A 248 24.84 -36.83 -5.94
CA ILE A 248 26.02 -37.26 -6.73
C ILE A 248 27.29 -37.23 -5.88
N GLY A 249 27.50 -36.18 -5.08
CA GLY A 249 28.64 -36.09 -4.17
C GLY A 249 28.69 -37.25 -3.16
N GLY A 250 27.54 -37.62 -2.58
CA GLY A 250 27.42 -38.77 -1.68
C GLY A 250 27.72 -40.10 -2.38
N LEU A 251 27.18 -40.31 -3.59
CA LEU A 251 27.47 -41.51 -4.39
C LEU A 251 28.95 -41.62 -4.74
N ALA A 252 29.62 -40.52 -5.08
CA ALA A 252 31.06 -40.51 -5.35
C ALA A 252 31.89 -40.88 -4.10
N ILE A 253 31.51 -40.38 -2.92
CA ILE A 253 32.16 -40.75 -1.65
C ILE A 253 32.00 -42.26 -1.37
N VAL A 254 30.79 -42.79 -1.53
CA VAL A 254 30.54 -44.23 -1.33
C VAL A 254 31.32 -45.06 -2.33
N ALA A 255 31.32 -44.69 -3.61
CA ALA A 255 32.06 -45.39 -4.66
C ALA A 255 33.56 -45.42 -4.38
N THR A 256 34.16 -44.29 -3.99
CA THR A 256 35.59 -44.22 -3.65
C THR A 256 35.92 -45.02 -2.39
N TRP A 257 35.03 -45.07 -1.41
CA TRP A 257 35.18 -45.91 -0.22
C TRP A 257 35.15 -47.41 -0.57
N ILE A 258 34.19 -47.85 -1.39
CA ILE A 258 34.08 -49.23 -1.86
C ILE A 258 35.35 -49.61 -2.65
N ALA A 259 35.79 -48.77 -3.59
CA ALA A 259 36.98 -49.00 -4.39
C ALA A 259 38.25 -49.13 -3.51
N LYS A 260 38.41 -48.25 -2.51
CA LYS A 260 39.54 -48.32 -1.56
C LYS A 260 39.55 -49.59 -0.71
N LYS A 261 38.38 -50.07 -0.26
CA LYS A 261 38.29 -51.34 0.49
C LYS A 261 38.52 -52.55 -0.41
N GLY A 262 37.95 -52.57 -1.61
CA GLY A 262 38.14 -53.65 -2.58
C GLY A 262 39.59 -53.80 -3.03
N ALA A 263 40.32 -52.70 -3.19
CA ALA A 263 41.75 -52.72 -3.52
C ALA A 263 42.66 -53.23 -2.39
N ARG A 264 42.22 -53.15 -1.12
CA ARG A 264 42.95 -53.67 0.05
C ARG A 264 42.65 -55.13 0.37
N ALA A 265 41.63 -55.72 -0.26
CA ALA A 265 41.21 -57.10 -0.07
C ALA A 265 41.85 -58.08 -1.08
N ARG A 266 42.74 -57.58 -1.94
CA ARG A 266 43.57 -58.36 -2.86
C ARG A 266 45.02 -58.37 -2.39
#